data_AF-A0A1I2B6S1-F1
#
_entry.id   AF-A0A1I2B6S1-F1
#
_cell.length_a   1.000
_cell.length_b   1.000
_cell.length_c   1.000
_cell.angle_alpha   90.00
_cell.angle_beta   90.00
_cell.angle_gamma   90.00
#
_symmetry.space_group_name_H-M   'P 1'
#
loop_
_entity.id
_entity.type
_entity.pdbx_description
1 polymer ?
#
loop_
_entity_poly.entity_id
_entity_poly.type
_entity_poly.pdbx_seq_one_letter_code
_entity_poly.pdbx_strand_id
1 'polypeptide(L)'
;MQNRQAEELANWCAYAEGIPVLSGFVRGIRQDYAAVEESFRSKWSNGQTEGQVNRLKTIKRMMYSKAKFDLLRLRVLTRNGTAPPN
;
A
#
# COMPACT_ATOMS: atom_id res chain seq x y z
N MET A 1 9.06 8.90 -9.18
CA MET A 1 9.09 7.52 -9.75
C MET A 1 9.17 7.64 -11.25
N GLN A 2 10.38 7.72 -11.82
CA GLN A 2 10.62 8.19 -13.19
C GLN A 2 11.13 7.11 -14.16
N ASN A 3 11.04 5.83 -13.79
CA ASN A 3 11.34 4.73 -14.69
C ASN A 3 10.47 3.52 -14.33
N ARG A 4 9.47 3.22 -15.15
CA ARG A 4 8.55 2.09 -14.95
C ARG A 4 8.72 1.10 -16.10
N GLN A 5 9.80 0.34 -16.05
CA GLN A 5 10.13 -0.65 -17.07
C GLN A 5 9.44 -1.97 -16.71
N ALA A 6 8.15 -2.07 -17.05
CA ALA A 6 7.37 -3.30 -16.88
C ALA A 6 8.04 -4.51 -17.56
N GLU A 7 8.70 -4.27 -18.69
CA GLU A 7 9.36 -5.29 -19.51
C GLU A 7 10.59 -5.92 -18.82
N GLU A 8 11.21 -5.23 -17.87
CA GLU A 8 12.35 -5.76 -17.11
C GLU A 8 11.93 -6.67 -15.94
N LEU A 9 10.65 -6.62 -15.53
CA LEU A 9 10.14 -7.38 -14.38
C LEU A 9 10.26 -8.89 -14.61
N ALA A 10 9.97 -9.37 -15.81
CA ALA A 10 10.07 -10.79 -16.15
C ALA A 10 11.51 -11.30 -16.04
N ASN A 11 12.46 -10.54 -16.58
CA ASN A 11 13.89 -10.87 -16.54
C ASN A 11 14.42 -10.88 -15.11
N TRP A 12 14.02 -9.89 -14.31
CA TRP A 12 14.37 -9.84 -12.90
C TRP A 12 13.79 -11.02 -12.11
N CYS A 13 12.53 -11.39 -12.36
CA CYS A 13 11.90 -12.54 -11.71
C CYS A 13 12.64 -13.84 -12.04
N ALA A 14 13.04 -14.05 -13.29
CA ALA A 14 13.80 -15.23 -13.71
C ALA A 14 15.17 -15.32 -13.00
N TYR A 15 15.87 -14.19 -12.86
CA TYR A 15 17.12 -14.12 -12.10
C TYR A 15 16.90 -14.39 -10.60
N ALA A 16 15.93 -13.72 -9.99
CA ALA A 16 15.66 -13.78 -8.55
C ALA A 16 15.14 -15.16 -8.10
N GLU A 17 14.52 -15.93 -8.98
CA GLU A 17 14.05 -17.29 -8.69
C GLU A 17 15.20 -18.26 -8.39
N GLY A 18 16.39 -18.00 -8.94
CA GLY A 18 17.63 -18.73 -8.63
C GLY A 18 18.19 -18.41 -7.23
N ILE A 19 17.67 -17.40 -6.53
CA ILE A 19 18.09 -17.02 -5.18
C ILE A 19 17.10 -17.63 -4.17
N PRO A 20 17.51 -18.62 -3.34
CA PRO A 20 16.58 -19.36 -2.49
C PRO A 20 15.73 -18.46 -1.58
N VAL A 21 16.32 -17.41 -1.02
CA VAL A 21 15.65 -16.43 -0.13
C VAL A 21 14.55 -15.63 -0.86
N LEU A 22 14.68 -15.42 -2.18
CA LEU A 22 13.73 -14.64 -2.98
C LEU A 22 12.70 -15.50 -3.71
N SER A 23 12.90 -16.81 -3.79
CA SER A 23 11.99 -17.74 -4.48
C SER A 23 10.51 -17.60 -4.04
N GLY A 24 10.25 -17.41 -2.75
CA GLY A 24 8.91 -17.17 -2.22
C GLY A 24 8.31 -15.83 -2.67
N PHE A 25 9.15 -14.79 -2.74
CA PHE A 25 8.74 -13.46 -3.19
C PHE A 25 8.40 -13.46 -4.69
N VAL A 26 9.25 -14.08 -5.52
CA VAL A 26 9.00 -14.22 -6.97
C VAL A 26 7.70 -14.99 -7.22
N ARG A 27 7.42 -16.04 -6.44
CA ARG A 27 6.15 -16.78 -6.55
C ARG A 27 4.93 -15.89 -6.29
N GLY A 28 4.99 -15.03 -5.28
CA GLY A 28 3.94 -14.05 -4.99
C GLY A 28 3.74 -13.07 -6.15
N ILE A 29 4.84 -12.53 -6.70
CA ILE A 29 4.76 -11.65 -7.89
C ILE A 29 4.14 -12.39 -9.08
N ARG A 30 4.52 -13.65 -9.33
CA ARG A 30 3.97 -14.44 -10.44
C ARG A 30 2.47 -14.71 -10.28
N GLN A 31 1.98 -14.88 -9.05
CA GLN A 31 0.54 -15.06 -8.79
C GLN A 31 -0.25 -13.80 -9.17
N ASP A 32 0.27 -12.62 -8.85
CA ASP A 32 -0.38 -11.32 -9.11
C ASP A 32 0.23 -10.56 -10.31
N TYR A 33 0.87 -11.27 -11.24
CA TYR A 33 1.76 -10.67 -12.24
C TYR A 33 1.07 -9.60 -13.08
N ALA A 34 -0.15 -9.84 -13.53
CA ALA A 34 -0.92 -8.87 -14.32
C ALA A 34 -1.19 -7.57 -13.55
N ALA A 35 -1.49 -7.66 -12.25
CA ALA A 35 -1.72 -6.49 -11.41
C ALA A 35 -0.42 -5.72 -11.15
N VAL A 36 0.69 -6.45 -10.92
CA VAL A 36 2.01 -5.86 -10.74
C VAL A 36 2.48 -5.17 -12.02
N GLU A 37 2.32 -5.81 -13.17
CA GLU A 37 2.65 -5.23 -14.48
C GLU A 37 1.82 -3.97 -14.76
N GLU A 38 0.51 -4.02 -14.53
CA GLU A 38 -0.36 -2.86 -14.71
C GLU A 38 -0.01 -1.73 -13.74
N SER A 39 0.52 -2.03 -12.54
CA SER A 39 1.00 -0.98 -11.61
C SER A 39 2.16 -0.15 -12.20
N PHE A 40 2.96 -0.74 -13.09
CA PHE A 40 4.02 -0.04 -13.82
C PHE A 40 3.46 0.77 -15.00
N ARG A 41 2.40 0.30 -15.66
CA ARG A 41 1.81 0.98 -16.83
C ARG A 41 0.81 2.08 -16.44
N SER A 42 0.08 1.89 -15.35
CA SER A 42 -1.02 2.74 -14.91
C SER A 42 -0.55 4.12 -14.45
N LYS A 43 -1.23 5.18 -14.91
CA LYS A 43 -0.97 6.55 -14.44
C LYS A 43 -1.33 6.75 -12.96
N TRP A 44 -2.13 5.87 -12.39
CA TRP A 44 -2.60 5.96 -11.02
C TRP A 44 -1.65 5.23 -10.06
N SER A 45 -1.32 5.87 -8.94
CA SER A 45 -0.54 5.26 -7.87
C SER A 45 -1.45 4.83 -6.74
N ASN A 46 -1.24 3.64 -6.20
CA ASN A 46 -1.91 3.18 -4.98
C ASN A 46 -1.45 3.93 -3.71
N GLY A 47 -0.46 4.82 -3.83
CA GLY A 47 0.14 5.54 -2.70
C GLY A 47 -0.83 6.40 -1.90
N GLN A 48 -1.87 6.98 -2.52
CA GLN A 48 -2.89 7.72 -1.78
C GLN A 48 -3.70 6.79 -0.86
N THR A 49 -4.16 5.66 -1.40
CA THR A 49 -4.88 4.63 -0.65
C THR A 49 -4.03 4.09 0.49
N GLU A 50 -2.78 3.72 0.19
CA GLU A 50 -1.83 3.22 1.19
C GLU A 50 -1.51 4.27 2.27
N GLY A 51 -1.40 5.54 1.88
CA GLY A 51 -1.23 6.66 2.81
C GLY A 51 -2.39 6.79 3.78
N GLN A 52 -3.64 6.68 3.30
CA GLN A 52 -4.82 6.71 4.16
C GLN A 52 -4.87 5.49 5.09
N VAL A 53 -4.55 4.29 4.58
CA VAL A 53 -4.47 3.06 5.38
C VAL A 53 -3.38 3.19 6.44
N ASN A 54 -2.22 3.76 6.10
CA ASN A 54 -1.14 3.99 7.06
C ASN A 54 -1.56 4.99 8.14
N ARG A 55 -2.20 6.11 7.77
CA ARG A 55 -2.76 7.08 8.73
C ARG A 55 -3.74 6.41 9.68
N LEU A 56 -4.65 5.57 9.17
CA LEU A 56 -5.61 4.81 9.97
C LEU A 56 -4.89 3.86 10.95
N LYS A 57 -3.91 3.09 10.45
CA LYS A 57 -3.10 2.17 11.27
C LYS A 57 -2.34 2.92 12.37
N THR A 58 -1.75 4.08 12.06
CA THR A 58 -1.07 4.92 13.04
C THR A 58 -2.01 5.42 14.13
N ILE A 59 -3.19 5.93 13.77
CA ILE A 59 -4.21 6.35 14.74
C ILE A 59 -4.59 5.18 15.65
N LYS A 60 -4.84 4.00 15.08
CA LYS A 60 -5.18 2.79 15.84
C LYS A 60 -4.05 2.37 16.79
N ARG A 61 -2.79 2.42 16.34
CA ARG A 61 -1.60 2.08 17.14
C ARG A 61 -1.35 3.06 18.29
N MET A 62 -1.57 4.36 18.09
CA MET A 62 -1.54 5.37 19.17
C MET A 62 -2.58 5.09 20.27
N MET A 63 -3.59 4.26 19.97
CA MET A 63 -4.63 3.84 20.90
C MET A 63 -4.45 2.40 21.37
N TYR A 64 -3.20 1.91 21.38
CA TYR A 64 -2.84 0.54 21.77
C TYR A 64 -3.62 -0.53 20.99
N SER A 65 -4.02 -0.20 19.76
CA SER A 65 -4.86 -1.03 18.88
C SER A 65 -6.24 -1.40 19.43
N LYS A 66 -6.70 -0.76 20.51
CA LYS A 66 -8.00 -1.04 21.18
C LYS A 66 -9.16 -0.23 20.61
N ALA A 67 -8.90 0.69 19.68
CA ALA A 67 -9.95 1.48 19.06
C ALA A 67 -10.84 0.61 18.15
N LYS A 68 -12.11 0.45 18.54
CA LYS A 68 -13.18 -0.09 17.68
C LYS A 68 -13.56 0.93 16.61
N PHE A 69 -14.36 0.50 15.63
CA PHE A 69 -14.71 1.29 14.45
C PHE A 69 -15.25 2.69 14.80
N ASP A 70 -16.20 2.79 15.72
CA ASP A 70 -16.83 4.07 16.08
C ASP A 70 -15.80 5.10 16.56
N LEU A 71 -14.87 4.67 17.41
CA LEU A 71 -13.83 5.52 17.97
C LEU A 71 -12.76 5.90 16.93
N LEU A 72 -12.42 4.98 16.02
CA LEU A 72 -11.56 5.29 14.88
C LEU A 72 -12.21 6.28 13.93
N ARG A 73 -13.50 6.10 13.62
CA ARG A 73 -14.29 6.99 12.77
C ARG A 73 -14.30 8.40 13.33
N LEU A 74 -14.61 8.56 14.63
CA LEU A 74 -14.56 9.85 15.30
C LEU A 74 -13.19 10.51 15.13
N ARG A 75 -12.10 9.84 15.53
CA ARG A 75 -10.74 10.42 15.42
C ARG A 75 -10.29 10.77 14.00
N VAL A 76 -10.75 10.02 13.02
CA VAL A 76 -10.40 10.23 11.60
C VAL A 76 -11.13 11.44 11.04
N LEU A 77 -12.43 11.58 11.33
CA LEU A 77 -13.31 12.60 10.76
C LEU A 77 -13.30 13.92 11.55
N THR A 78 -13.16 13.88 12.88
CA THR A 78 -13.18 15.09 13.72
C THR A 78 -11.87 15.87 13.71
N ARG A 79 -10.77 15.29 13.19
CA ARG A 79 -9.48 16.01 13.02
C ARG A 79 -9.60 17.20 12.04
N ASN A 80 -10.61 17.20 11.16
CA ASN A 80 -10.90 18.29 10.24
C ASN A 80 -11.97 19.24 10.80
N GLY A 81 -11.91 19.53 12.11
CA GLY A 81 -12.83 20.45 12.77
C GLY A 81 -12.75 21.84 12.15
N THR A 82 -13.71 22.14 11.28
CA THR A 82 -14.29 23.48 11.16
C THR A 82 -14.42 24.06 12.56
N ALA A 83 -13.87 25.26 12.77
CA ALA A 83 -14.14 26.04 13.97
C ALA A 83 -15.66 26.05 14.24
N PRO A 84 -16.10 26.03 15.51
CA PRO A 84 -17.51 26.12 15.82
C PRO A 84 -18.08 27.39 15.15
N PRO A 85 -19.24 27.34 14.48
CA PRO A 85 -19.93 28.56 14.07
C PRO A 85 -20.37 29.29 15.34
N ASN A 86 -19.90 30.55 15.46
CA ASN A 86 -20.20 31.61 16.44
C ASN A 86 -21.00 31.21 17.70
#